data_AF-J3MPD6-F1
#
_entry.id   AF-J3MPD6-F1
#
_cell.length_a   1.000
_cell.length_b   1.000
_cell.length_c   1.000
_cell.angle_alpha   90.00
_cell.angle_beta   90.00
_cell.angle_gamma   90.00
#
_symmetry.space_group_name_H-M   'P 1'
#
loop_
_entity.id
_entity.type
_entity.pdbx_description
1 polymer ?
#
loop_
_entity_poly.entity_id
_entity_poly.type
_entity_poly.pdbx_seq_one_letter_code
_entity_poly.pdbx_strand_id
1 'polypeptide(L)'
;MGGEVLPSLHYELATHIIPMGGIEGAAIVWELDGKHVYSKEWLDSFYTQPKGLEAVALKNTGFNTLSNLKTPCKCGEIIYKQSQAASAASSSSKVLYSGNKRGVKRKIDFDSDHGKGTSFDELRFRNHSIFQCPCDRSVQSTLSEYADKNRENFISSVPIPGDTTGTLFVLISNGIKIKLRRAFRLLLNMHRANLSLRGQFSAENFFFDDLDDVRLGDLVKLNLKFGIDTHDKNKDYTKFVHMVRKEVFRGKAIPTDLSEWLCLSSGVQGCEYLLVYHSSLMESRHSASTFMSLHDIFLEMKTSDQAAYRRVLSELSKHKGWQAKIWDNTHLTTTLQYRDSNGCLTRYNDDVEDLLRLLRNCRRHAALFLEGTFHMIVGQHFPTLMVDFQKAMFGAGRLEHLNLEATMR
;
A
#
# COMPACT_ATOMS: atom_id res chain seq x y z
N MET A 1 4.99 -35.21 -11.13
CA MET A 1 4.71 -34.57 -9.82
C MET A 1 4.36 -35.55 -8.70
N GLY A 2 4.53 -36.88 -8.82
CA GLY A 2 4.50 -37.82 -7.67
C GLY A 2 3.25 -37.84 -6.76
N GLY A 3 2.19 -37.09 -7.09
CA GLY A 3 0.99 -36.93 -6.28
C GLY A 3 -0.20 -37.72 -6.83
N GLU A 4 -1.19 -37.96 -5.96
CA GLU A 4 -2.41 -38.69 -6.27
C GLU A 4 -3.48 -37.77 -6.88
N VAL A 5 -4.21 -38.26 -7.88
CA VAL A 5 -5.31 -37.51 -8.51
C VAL A 5 -6.59 -37.78 -7.70
N LEU A 6 -7.11 -36.74 -7.08
CA LEU A 6 -8.31 -36.83 -6.25
C LEU A 6 -9.56 -36.36 -7.01
N PRO A 7 -10.72 -37.02 -6.83
CA PRO A 7 -12.00 -36.53 -7.32
C PRO A 7 -12.40 -35.22 -6.61
N SER A 8 -13.24 -34.41 -7.27
CA SER A 8 -13.64 -33.07 -6.80
C SER A 8 -14.30 -33.04 -5.41
N LEU A 9 -14.83 -34.18 -4.93
CA LEU A 9 -15.37 -34.33 -3.58
C LEU A 9 -14.32 -34.17 -2.46
N HIS A 10 -13.03 -34.24 -2.78
CA HIS A 10 -11.93 -34.07 -1.83
C HIS A 10 -11.18 -32.74 -2.02
N TYR A 11 -11.88 -31.70 -2.48
CA TYR A 11 -11.35 -30.36 -2.74
C TYR A 11 -10.48 -29.80 -1.60
N GLU A 12 -10.91 -29.99 -0.34
CA GLU A 12 -10.19 -29.44 0.82
C GLU A 12 -8.75 -29.96 0.93
N LEU A 13 -8.52 -31.22 0.52
CA LEU A 13 -7.22 -31.89 0.56
C LEU A 13 -6.35 -31.59 -0.66
N ALA A 14 -6.93 -31.09 -1.75
CA ALA A 14 -6.19 -30.77 -2.95
C ALA A 14 -5.28 -29.57 -2.70
N THR A 15 -4.02 -29.60 -3.15
CA THR A 15 -3.10 -28.46 -3.10
C THR A 15 -2.93 -27.80 -4.47
N HIS A 16 -3.26 -28.54 -5.53
CA HIS A 16 -3.13 -28.12 -6.93
C HIS A 16 -4.45 -28.43 -7.66
N ILE A 17 -4.92 -27.51 -8.50
CA ILE A 17 -6.19 -27.61 -9.22
C ILE A 17 -5.95 -27.45 -10.72
N ILE A 18 -6.54 -28.36 -11.50
CA ILE A 18 -6.48 -28.34 -12.95
C ILE A 18 -7.92 -28.29 -13.47
N PRO A 19 -8.42 -27.11 -13.88
CA PRO A 19 -9.77 -27.00 -14.41
C PRO A 19 -9.83 -27.63 -15.81
N MET A 20 -10.85 -28.45 -16.03
CA MET A 20 -11.10 -29.11 -17.33
C MET A 20 -11.88 -28.20 -18.31
N GLY A 21 -12.04 -26.91 -17.98
CA GLY A 21 -12.77 -25.89 -18.76
C GLY A 21 -12.15 -24.49 -18.60
N GLY A 22 -12.85 -23.45 -19.08
CA GLY A 22 -12.34 -22.06 -19.12
C GLY A 22 -11.88 -21.55 -17.74
N ILE A 23 -10.71 -20.90 -17.73
CA ILE A 23 -9.96 -20.50 -16.52
C ILE A 23 -10.48 -19.19 -15.91
N GLU A 24 -11.22 -18.38 -16.68
CA GLU A 24 -11.57 -17.01 -16.30
C GLU A 24 -12.60 -16.96 -15.16
N GLY A 25 -12.21 -16.31 -14.06
CA GLY A 25 -13.03 -16.06 -12.88
C GLY A 25 -12.91 -17.12 -11.78
N ALA A 26 -12.88 -18.40 -12.12
CA ALA A 26 -12.81 -19.49 -11.12
C ALA A 26 -11.41 -19.66 -10.51
N ALA A 27 -10.34 -19.39 -11.28
CA ALA A 27 -8.97 -19.48 -10.81
C ALA A 27 -8.69 -18.56 -9.61
N ILE A 28 -9.30 -17.36 -9.60
CA ILE A 28 -9.14 -16.38 -8.52
C ILE A 28 -9.67 -16.92 -7.20
N VAL A 29 -10.79 -17.64 -7.22
CA VAL A 29 -11.39 -18.22 -6.01
C VAL A 29 -10.47 -19.29 -5.42
N TRP A 30 -9.90 -20.14 -6.26
CA TRP A 30 -9.02 -21.22 -5.82
C TRP A 30 -7.65 -20.74 -5.35
N GLU A 31 -7.11 -19.69 -5.97
CA GLU A 31 -5.87 -19.04 -5.53
C GLU A 31 -6.05 -18.33 -4.18
N LEU A 32 -7.22 -17.71 -3.94
CA LEU A 32 -7.56 -17.13 -2.64
C LEU A 32 -7.64 -18.19 -1.52
N ASP A 33 -8.05 -19.42 -1.85
CA ASP A 33 -8.05 -20.58 -0.94
C ASP A 33 -6.65 -21.23 -0.81
N GLY A 34 -5.61 -20.58 -1.34
CA GLY A 34 -4.21 -21.03 -1.24
C GLY A 34 -3.89 -22.24 -2.10
N LYS A 35 -4.70 -22.54 -3.12
CA LYS A 35 -4.47 -23.63 -4.07
C LYS A 35 -3.73 -23.12 -5.30
N HIS A 36 -2.84 -23.93 -5.85
CA HIS A 36 -2.17 -23.58 -7.11
C HIS A 36 -2.97 -24.06 -8.31
N VAL A 37 -3.37 -23.14 -9.19
CA VAL A 37 -4.19 -23.44 -10.37
C VAL A 37 -3.29 -23.54 -11.59
N TYR A 38 -3.38 -24.66 -12.31
CA TYR A 38 -2.60 -24.89 -13.52
C TYR A 38 -3.49 -25.24 -14.69
N SER A 39 -3.16 -24.77 -15.88
CA SER A 39 -3.90 -25.14 -17.07
C SER A 39 -3.62 -26.60 -17.44
N LYS A 40 -4.58 -27.22 -18.15
CA LYS A 40 -4.37 -28.56 -18.69
C LYS A 40 -3.20 -28.58 -19.67
N GLU A 41 -3.03 -27.53 -20.49
CA GLU A 41 -1.88 -27.43 -21.40
C GLU A 41 -0.54 -27.37 -20.65
N TRP A 42 -0.49 -26.70 -19.49
CA TRP A 42 0.68 -26.69 -18.63
C TRP A 42 1.01 -28.09 -18.12
N LEU A 43 0.02 -28.86 -17.68
CA LEU A 43 0.22 -30.26 -17.27
C LEU A 43 0.71 -31.12 -18.44
N ASP A 44 0.06 -30.99 -19.59
CA ASP A 44 0.37 -31.77 -20.80
C ASP A 44 1.78 -31.44 -21.33
N SER A 45 2.30 -30.24 -21.08
CA SER A 45 3.68 -29.83 -21.43
C SER A 45 4.76 -30.66 -20.73
N PHE A 46 4.48 -31.20 -19.53
CA PHE A 46 5.41 -32.12 -18.84
C PHE A 46 5.41 -33.53 -19.42
N TYR A 47 4.40 -33.88 -20.20
CA TYR A 47 4.25 -35.21 -20.78
C TYR A 47 4.58 -35.25 -22.28
N THR A 48 4.74 -34.10 -22.95
CA THR A 48 4.82 -34.04 -24.42
C THR A 48 6.14 -33.62 -25.07
N GLN A 49 7.17 -33.04 -24.43
CA GLN A 49 8.53 -32.97 -25.05
C GLN A 49 9.68 -32.47 -24.14
N PRO A 50 10.96 -32.87 -24.40
CA PRO A 50 12.13 -32.48 -23.61
C PRO A 50 12.87 -31.23 -24.16
N LYS A 51 13.16 -30.28 -23.25
CA LYS A 51 14.17 -29.19 -23.24
C LYS A 51 14.31 -28.18 -24.41
N GLY A 52 14.47 -26.90 -24.03
CA GLY A 52 15.24 -25.89 -24.78
C GLY A 52 15.01 -24.45 -24.29
N LEU A 53 15.97 -23.85 -23.58
CA LEU A 53 16.04 -22.41 -23.28
C LEU A 53 16.28 -21.61 -24.56
N GLU A 54 15.55 -20.53 -24.83
CA GLU A 54 16.03 -19.42 -25.65
C GLU A 54 15.28 -18.10 -25.38
N ALA A 55 16.05 -17.01 -25.34
CA ALA A 55 15.65 -15.65 -25.05
C ALA A 55 15.18 -14.91 -26.32
N VAL A 56 14.22 -13.98 -26.19
CA VAL A 56 13.84 -13.07 -27.28
C VAL A 56 13.81 -11.63 -26.80
N ALA A 57 14.64 -10.83 -27.46
CA ALA A 57 14.76 -9.38 -27.37
C ALA A 57 13.57 -8.65 -27.99
N LEU A 58 13.22 -7.46 -27.48
CA LEU A 58 12.31 -6.53 -28.16
C LEU A 58 12.90 -5.12 -28.24
N LYS A 59 12.83 -4.61 -29.47
CA LYS A 59 13.47 -3.41 -30.02
C LYS A 59 12.77 -2.12 -29.57
N ASN A 60 13.59 -1.08 -29.44
CA ASN A 60 13.23 0.33 -29.33
C ASN A 60 12.41 0.85 -30.53
N THR A 61 11.43 1.70 -30.24
CA THR A 61 11.07 2.85 -31.09
C THR A 61 10.70 4.02 -30.19
N GLY A 62 11.50 5.09 -30.24
CA GLY A 62 11.42 6.25 -29.36
C GLY A 62 10.44 7.32 -29.81
N PHE A 63 10.20 8.31 -28.96
CA PHE A 63 9.73 9.64 -29.33
C PHE A 63 10.18 10.71 -28.33
N ASN A 64 10.38 11.90 -28.89
CA ASN A 64 11.17 13.02 -28.39
C ASN A 64 10.59 13.76 -27.17
N THR A 65 11.53 14.25 -26.37
CA THR A 65 11.42 15.25 -25.30
C THR A 65 10.84 16.59 -25.76
N LEU A 66 9.95 17.18 -24.95
CA LEU A 66 9.70 18.62 -24.92
C LEU A 66 9.60 19.11 -23.47
N SER A 67 10.63 19.83 -23.07
CA SER A 67 10.76 20.61 -21.84
C SER A 67 9.97 21.91 -21.97
N ASN A 68 9.19 22.24 -20.93
CA ASN A 68 9.12 23.56 -20.26
C ASN A 68 7.72 23.79 -19.69
N LEU A 69 7.63 23.88 -18.36
CA LEU A 69 6.66 24.75 -17.68
C LEU A 69 7.18 24.98 -16.25
N LYS A 70 7.66 26.20 -16.01
CA LYS A 70 7.89 26.75 -14.67
C LYS A 70 6.56 27.30 -14.16
N THR A 71 6.18 26.98 -12.93
CA THR A 71 5.35 27.84 -12.09
C THR A 71 5.71 27.66 -10.61
N PRO A 72 5.61 28.72 -9.79
CA PRO A 72 6.16 28.76 -8.43
C PRO A 72 5.14 28.32 -7.38
N CYS A 73 5.58 27.57 -6.36
CA CYS A 73 4.79 27.28 -5.16
C CYS A 73 5.34 28.09 -3.98
N LYS A 74 4.50 28.96 -3.41
CA LYS A 74 4.67 29.53 -2.07
C LYS A 74 3.81 28.72 -1.11
N CYS A 75 4.43 28.06 -0.14
CA CYS A 75 3.74 27.45 1.00
C CYS A 75 4.07 28.24 2.27
N GLY A 76 3.04 28.83 2.87
CA GLY A 76 3.08 29.46 4.19
C GLY A 76 2.98 28.42 5.29
N GLU A 77 3.57 28.76 6.43
CA GLU A 77 3.62 27.97 7.67
C GLU A 77 2.23 27.77 8.27
N ILE A 78 1.92 26.54 8.72
CA ILE A 78 0.77 26.26 9.59
C ILE A 78 1.30 25.75 10.93
N ILE A 79 1.02 26.52 11.98
CA ILE A 79 1.33 26.22 13.38
C ILE A 79 0.16 25.40 13.96
N TYR A 80 0.44 24.20 14.48
CA TYR A 80 -0.54 23.41 15.26
C TYR A 80 -0.39 23.66 16.76
N LYS A 81 -1.48 24.10 17.41
CA LYS A 81 -1.62 24.19 18.87
C LYS A 81 -1.91 22.81 19.46
N GLN A 82 -1.10 22.40 20.44
CA GLN A 82 -1.34 21.24 21.30
C GLN A 82 -2.52 21.53 22.24
N SER A 83 -3.45 20.57 22.38
CA SER A 83 -4.44 20.57 23.46
C SER A 83 -4.05 19.51 24.50
N GLN A 84 -4.10 19.91 25.77
CA GLN A 84 -3.69 19.16 26.94
C GLN A 84 -4.75 18.14 27.35
N ALA A 85 -4.29 16.95 27.76
CA ALA A 85 -5.11 15.91 28.37
C ALA A 85 -5.40 16.26 29.85
N ALA A 86 -6.67 16.19 30.24
CA ALA A 86 -7.10 16.25 31.64
C ALA A 86 -7.07 14.85 32.25
N SER A 87 -6.42 14.74 33.39
CA SER A 87 -6.34 13.57 34.26
C SER A 87 -7.64 13.36 35.04
N ALA A 88 -8.07 12.10 35.17
CA ALA A 88 -9.00 11.69 36.20
C ALA A 88 -8.47 10.42 36.87
N ALA A 89 -8.06 10.59 38.13
CA ALA A 89 -7.74 9.51 39.03
C ALA A 89 -9.03 8.85 39.55
N SER A 90 -9.03 7.52 39.70
CA SER A 90 -9.83 6.88 40.74
C SER A 90 -9.11 5.64 41.26
N SER A 91 -9.23 5.46 42.56
CA SER A 91 -8.44 4.61 43.43
C SER A 91 -9.20 3.36 43.86
N SER A 92 -8.41 2.32 44.11
CA SER A 92 -8.64 1.20 45.04
C SER A 92 -9.68 0.12 44.70
N SER A 93 -9.20 -1.13 44.69
CA SER A 93 -9.59 -2.15 45.69
C SER A 93 -8.58 -3.30 45.73
N LYS A 94 -8.05 -3.58 46.92
CA LYS A 94 -7.37 -4.84 47.28
C LYS A 94 -8.44 -5.86 47.69
N VAL A 95 -8.19 -7.15 47.43
CA VAL A 95 -8.16 -8.25 48.44
C VAL A 95 -7.93 -9.62 47.75
N LEU A 96 -6.82 -10.23 48.14
CA LEU A 96 -6.47 -11.64 48.39
C LEU A 96 -7.28 -12.79 47.76
N TYR A 97 -6.57 -13.75 47.14
CA TYR A 97 -6.61 -15.17 47.55
C TYR A 97 -5.28 -15.87 47.22
N SER A 98 -4.71 -16.54 48.22
CA SER A 98 -3.52 -17.40 48.17
C SER A 98 -3.92 -18.86 47.90
N GLY A 99 -3.17 -19.57 47.06
CA GLY A 99 -3.34 -21.01 46.86
C GLY A 99 -2.13 -21.66 46.20
N ASN A 100 -1.19 -22.14 47.02
CA ASN A 100 -0.04 -22.96 46.61
C ASN A 100 -0.48 -24.32 46.05
N LYS A 101 -0.02 -24.69 44.84
CA LYS A 101 0.29 -26.09 44.49
C LYS A 101 1.58 -26.18 43.67
N ARG A 102 2.48 -27.03 44.15
CA ARG A 102 3.84 -27.31 43.67
C ARG A 102 3.82 -28.07 42.33
N GLY A 103 4.75 -27.74 41.44
CA GLY A 103 5.04 -28.51 40.23
C GLY A 103 6.32 -28.04 39.52
N VAL A 104 7.47 -28.55 39.97
CA VAL A 104 8.76 -28.71 39.26
C VAL A 104 9.35 -27.50 38.52
N LYS A 105 10.36 -26.88 39.15
CA LYS A 105 11.28 -25.90 38.54
C LYS A 105 12.15 -26.55 37.45
N ARG A 106 12.03 -26.09 36.20
CA ARG A 106 13.20 -25.98 35.31
C ARG A 106 13.62 -24.51 35.33
N LYS A 107 14.64 -24.23 36.14
CA LYS A 107 15.29 -22.92 36.19
C LYS A 107 16.17 -22.84 34.94
N ILE A 108 15.67 -22.23 33.87
CA ILE A 108 16.56 -21.63 32.88
C ILE A 108 16.88 -20.27 33.47
N ASP A 109 18.06 -20.15 34.08
CA ASP A 109 18.60 -18.84 34.47
C ASP A 109 18.73 -18.00 33.19
N PHE A 110 17.85 -17.01 33.03
CA PHE A 110 17.99 -15.93 32.06
C PHE A 110 18.67 -14.70 32.68
N ASP A 111 19.33 -14.86 33.82
CA ASP A 111 20.14 -13.82 34.46
C ASP A 111 21.62 -14.03 34.13
N SER A 112 21.98 -13.98 32.83
CA SER A 112 23.36 -13.75 32.39
C SER A 112 23.44 -13.42 30.90
N ASP A 113 22.96 -12.26 30.44
CA ASP A 113 23.65 -11.55 29.33
C ASP A 113 23.21 -10.10 29.06
N HIS A 114 22.69 -9.39 30.06
CA HIS A 114 22.58 -7.94 29.95
C HIS A 114 23.95 -7.29 30.21
N GLY A 115 24.88 -7.39 29.25
CA GLY A 115 26.16 -6.70 29.39
C GLY A 115 27.32 -7.02 28.43
N LYS A 116 27.17 -7.90 27.42
CA LYS A 116 28.20 -8.12 26.40
C LYS A 116 27.59 -7.98 25.01
N GLY A 117 28.14 -7.06 24.22
CA GLY A 117 27.56 -6.64 22.95
C GLY A 117 27.32 -7.82 22.01
N THR A 118 26.05 -8.11 21.73
CA THR A 118 25.65 -8.96 20.60
C THR A 118 26.39 -8.50 19.36
N SER A 119 27.10 -9.42 18.72
CA SER A 119 27.83 -9.08 17.51
C SER A 119 26.85 -8.66 16.41
N PHE A 120 27.29 -7.79 15.50
CA PHE A 120 26.44 -7.35 14.39
C PHE A 120 25.99 -8.53 13.51
N ASP A 121 26.83 -9.57 13.42
CA ASP A 121 26.53 -10.80 12.69
C ASP A 121 25.44 -11.63 13.37
N GLU A 122 25.44 -11.73 14.70
CA GLU A 122 24.34 -12.37 15.45
C GLU A 122 23.01 -11.63 15.26
N LEU A 123 23.04 -10.30 15.16
CA LEU A 123 21.86 -9.49 14.92
C LEU A 123 21.34 -9.63 13.49
N ARG A 124 22.24 -9.66 12.50
CA ARG A 124 21.88 -9.99 11.12
C ARG A 124 21.23 -11.37 11.04
N PHE A 125 21.79 -12.35 11.75
CA PHE A 125 21.25 -13.71 11.81
C PHE A 125 19.86 -13.76 12.46
N ARG A 126 19.68 -13.08 13.60
CA ARG A 126 18.38 -13.01 14.31
C ARG A 126 17.32 -12.22 13.55
N ASN A 127 17.72 -11.26 12.71
CA ASN A 127 16.83 -10.39 11.96
C ASN A 127 17.04 -10.55 10.45
N HIS A 128 17.09 -11.80 9.97
CA HIS A 128 17.36 -12.13 8.58
C HIS A 128 16.31 -11.61 7.58
N SER A 129 15.10 -11.30 8.07
CA SER A 129 14.05 -10.60 7.30
C SER A 129 14.31 -9.10 7.13
N ILE A 130 15.26 -8.54 7.89
CA ILE A 130 15.60 -7.11 7.88
C ILE A 130 16.91 -6.89 7.13
N PHE A 131 17.91 -7.72 7.42
CA PHE A 131 19.26 -7.54 6.88
C PHE A 131 19.56 -8.53 5.77
N GLN A 132 20.35 -8.07 4.79
CA GLN A 132 20.88 -8.91 3.74
C GLN A 132 21.72 -10.04 4.35
N CYS A 133 21.54 -11.25 3.83
CA CYS A 133 22.29 -12.41 4.27
C CYS A 133 23.58 -12.54 3.45
N PRO A 134 24.75 -12.68 4.08
CA PRO A 134 26.00 -12.93 3.37
C PRO A 134 26.01 -14.24 2.56
N CYS A 135 25.11 -15.18 2.87
CA CYS A 135 24.97 -16.44 2.17
C CYS A 135 23.96 -16.38 1.01
N ASP A 136 23.20 -15.30 0.90
CA ASP A 136 22.26 -15.11 -0.20
C ASP A 136 23.03 -14.82 -1.49
N ARG A 137 22.72 -15.59 -2.52
CA ARG A 137 23.34 -15.50 -3.85
C ARG A 137 22.35 -15.07 -4.92
N SER A 138 21.14 -14.64 -4.52
CA SER A 138 20.17 -14.10 -5.47
C SER A 138 20.75 -12.89 -6.18
N VAL A 139 20.29 -12.64 -7.41
CA VAL A 139 20.58 -11.38 -8.07
C VAL A 139 19.82 -10.30 -7.31
N GLN A 140 20.52 -9.23 -6.95
CA GLN A 140 19.96 -8.12 -6.20
C GLN A 140 20.35 -6.81 -6.86
N SER A 141 19.50 -5.80 -6.71
CA SER A 141 19.78 -4.43 -7.13
C SER A 141 19.41 -3.46 -6.03
N THR A 142 20.17 -2.39 -5.87
CA THR A 142 19.84 -1.36 -4.89
C THR A 142 18.68 -0.49 -5.39
N LEU A 143 17.99 0.19 -4.47
CA LEU A 143 16.99 1.21 -4.85
C LEU A 143 17.62 2.31 -5.71
N SER A 144 18.88 2.67 -5.43
CA SER A 144 19.64 3.63 -6.23
C SER A 144 19.85 3.15 -7.67
N GLU A 145 20.36 1.92 -7.85
CA GLU A 145 20.57 1.33 -9.18
C GLU A 145 19.27 1.19 -9.96
N TYR A 146 18.20 0.75 -9.30
CA TYR A 146 16.88 0.69 -9.93
C TYR A 146 16.42 2.06 -10.36
N ALA A 147 16.59 3.08 -9.51
CA ALA A 147 16.22 4.45 -9.82
C ALA A 147 17.02 5.01 -10.99
N ASP A 148 18.32 4.78 -11.05
CA ASP A 148 19.14 5.22 -12.18
C ASP A 148 18.72 4.56 -13.50
N LYS A 149 18.43 3.25 -13.49
CA LYS A 149 18.00 2.50 -14.69
C LYS A 149 16.61 2.89 -15.18
N ASN A 150 15.69 3.28 -14.28
CA ASN A 150 14.27 3.45 -14.59
C ASN A 150 13.76 4.90 -14.45
N ARG A 151 14.63 5.87 -14.14
CA ARG A 151 14.26 7.25 -13.80
C ARG A 151 13.32 7.91 -14.79
N GLU A 152 13.54 7.67 -16.09
CA GLU A 152 12.73 8.25 -17.16
C GLU A 152 11.32 7.65 -17.23
N ASN A 153 11.13 6.44 -16.70
CA ASN A 153 9.88 5.69 -16.74
C ASN A 153 9.11 5.74 -15.41
N PHE A 154 9.60 6.49 -14.41
CA PHE A 154 8.90 6.65 -13.13
C PHE A 154 7.57 7.36 -13.26
N ILE A 155 7.46 8.27 -14.22
CA ILE A 155 6.31 9.14 -14.39
C ILE A 155 5.84 9.04 -15.82
N SER A 156 4.55 8.76 -16.01
CA SER A 156 3.91 8.78 -17.32
C SER A 156 2.71 9.72 -17.30
N SER A 157 2.47 10.41 -18.41
CA SER A 157 1.25 11.19 -18.62
C SER A 157 0.34 10.41 -19.54
N VAL A 158 -0.90 10.16 -19.11
CA VAL A 158 -1.86 9.31 -19.83
C VAL A 158 -3.21 10.01 -19.98
N PRO A 159 -3.96 9.78 -21.07
CA PRO A 159 -5.30 10.34 -21.23
C PRO A 159 -6.26 9.85 -20.13
N ILE A 160 -7.11 10.74 -19.63
CA ILE A 160 -8.16 10.38 -18.67
C ILE A 160 -9.33 9.72 -19.42
N PRO A 161 -9.79 8.52 -19.02
CA PRO A 161 -10.96 7.91 -19.62
C PRO A 161 -12.19 8.81 -19.52
N GLY A 162 -12.83 9.04 -20.67
CA GLY A 162 -14.06 9.81 -20.78
C GLY A 162 -13.90 11.31 -20.65
N ASP A 163 -12.68 11.84 -20.47
CA ASP A 163 -12.42 13.28 -20.45
C ASP A 163 -12.66 13.91 -21.84
N THR A 164 -13.37 15.03 -21.87
CA THR A 164 -13.68 15.78 -23.09
C THR A 164 -12.72 16.95 -23.32
N THR A 165 -11.84 17.26 -22.37
CA THR A 165 -10.95 18.44 -22.42
C THR A 165 -9.56 18.14 -22.98
N GLY A 166 -9.16 16.87 -23.04
CA GLY A 166 -7.81 16.45 -23.47
C GLY A 166 -6.76 16.57 -22.35
N THR A 167 -7.19 16.64 -21.10
CA THR A 167 -6.33 16.68 -19.92
C THR A 167 -5.61 15.34 -19.73
N LEU A 168 -4.32 15.41 -19.42
CA LEU A 168 -3.51 14.23 -19.10
C LEU A 168 -3.40 14.03 -17.59
N PHE A 169 -3.50 12.79 -17.15
CA PHE A 169 -3.24 12.38 -15.78
C PHE A 169 -1.78 11.94 -15.62
N VAL A 170 -1.15 12.37 -14.53
CA VAL A 170 0.24 12.01 -14.23
C VAL A 170 0.27 10.80 -13.30
N LEU A 171 0.78 9.67 -13.80
CA LEU A 171 0.91 8.42 -13.05
C LEU A 171 2.34 8.18 -12.59
N ILE A 172 2.46 7.47 -11.48
CA ILE A 172 3.71 6.90 -10.99
C ILE A 172 3.73 5.42 -11.34
N SER A 173 4.86 4.91 -11.82
CA SER A 173 5.00 3.50 -12.18
C SER A 173 4.77 2.57 -10.98
N ASN A 174 4.11 1.43 -11.23
CA ASN A 174 3.85 0.44 -10.19
C ASN A 174 5.15 -0.11 -9.57
N GLY A 175 6.20 -0.26 -10.37
CA GLY A 175 7.50 -0.74 -9.90
C GLY A 175 8.08 0.14 -8.79
N ILE A 176 8.12 1.47 -8.98
CA ILE A 176 8.64 2.34 -7.91
C ILE A 176 7.68 2.42 -6.71
N LYS A 177 6.36 2.35 -6.92
CA LYS A 177 5.39 2.28 -5.81
C LYS A 177 5.64 1.08 -4.90
N ILE A 178 5.83 -0.11 -5.48
CA ILE A 178 6.11 -1.35 -4.74
C ILE A 178 7.41 -1.20 -3.95
N LYS A 179 8.47 -0.72 -4.60
CA LYS A 179 9.77 -0.56 -3.95
C LYS A 179 9.73 0.44 -2.79
N LEU A 180 9.10 1.60 -2.97
CA LEU A 180 8.93 2.57 -1.88
C LEU A 180 8.12 2.02 -0.72
N ARG A 181 7.01 1.34 -1.02
CA ARG A 181 6.16 0.70 0.00
C ARG A 181 6.94 -0.34 0.80
N ARG A 182 7.66 -1.23 0.12
CA ARG A 182 8.43 -2.29 0.76
C ARG A 182 9.62 -1.73 1.55
N ALA A 183 10.33 -0.75 1.02
CA ALA A 183 11.42 -0.08 1.74
C ALA A 183 10.92 0.62 3.02
N PHE A 184 9.77 1.28 2.95
CA PHE A 184 9.15 1.88 4.14
C PHE A 184 8.71 0.80 5.16
N ARG A 185 8.09 -0.29 4.70
CA ARG A 185 7.72 -1.44 5.55
C ARG A 185 8.94 -2.07 6.24
N LEU A 186 10.07 -2.18 5.54
CA LEU A 186 11.31 -2.66 6.12
C LEU A 186 11.80 -1.78 7.27
N LEU A 187 11.70 -0.46 7.11
CA LEU A 187 12.03 0.51 8.16
C LEU A 187 11.10 0.36 9.37
N LEU A 188 9.81 0.10 9.15
CA LEU A 188 8.87 -0.22 10.24
C LEU A 188 9.23 -1.52 10.96
N ASN A 189 9.59 -2.57 10.23
CA ASN A 189 10.01 -3.84 10.81
C ASN A 189 11.29 -3.69 11.64
N MET A 190 12.23 -2.85 11.18
CA MET A 190 13.40 -2.46 11.94
C MET A 190 13.02 -1.73 13.24
N HIS A 191 12.12 -0.75 13.19
CA HIS A 191 11.64 -0.07 14.39
C HIS A 191 10.89 -1.00 15.36
N ARG A 192 10.13 -1.98 14.85
CA ARG A 192 9.46 -3.02 15.65
C ARG A 192 10.46 -3.96 16.33
N ALA A 193 11.59 -4.22 15.69
CA ALA A 193 12.72 -4.95 16.27
C ALA A 193 13.55 -4.09 17.25
N ASN A 194 13.10 -2.86 17.57
CA ASN A 194 13.77 -1.91 18.46
C ASN A 194 15.17 -1.47 17.94
N LEU A 195 15.28 -1.34 16.62
CA LEU A 195 16.49 -0.97 15.88
C LEU A 195 16.29 0.34 15.09
N SER A 196 17.33 1.16 14.98
CA SER A 196 17.32 2.42 14.20
C SER A 196 18.67 2.64 13.53
N LEU A 197 18.64 3.25 12.35
CA LEU A 197 19.84 3.72 11.65
C LEU A 197 20.13 5.21 11.91
N ARG A 198 19.26 5.90 12.66
CA ARG A 198 19.34 7.33 12.99
C ARG A 198 19.55 8.24 11.77
N GLY A 199 18.98 7.86 10.64
CA GLY A 199 19.12 8.53 9.35
C GLY A 199 20.47 8.30 8.65
N GLN A 200 21.23 7.30 9.04
CA GLN A 200 22.54 6.95 8.45
C GLN A 200 22.40 5.85 7.39
N PHE A 201 21.63 6.15 6.34
CA PHE A 201 21.44 5.29 5.16
C PHE A 201 21.15 6.12 3.91
N SER A 202 21.29 5.52 2.73
CA SER A 202 20.93 6.07 1.42
C SER A 202 20.07 5.06 0.64
N ALA A 203 19.70 5.40 -0.60
CA ALA A 203 19.04 4.46 -1.51
C ALA A 203 19.93 3.24 -1.86
N GLU A 204 21.24 3.32 -1.66
CA GLU A 204 22.18 2.21 -1.90
C GLU A 204 22.04 1.10 -0.86
N ASN A 205 21.50 1.42 0.33
CA ASN A 205 21.38 0.43 1.41
C ASN A 205 20.14 -0.48 1.28
N PHE A 206 19.21 -0.19 0.36
CA PHE A 206 17.99 -0.98 0.17
C PHE A 206 18.14 -1.91 -1.03
N PHE A 207 18.39 -3.19 -0.75
CA PHE A 207 18.57 -4.23 -1.77
C PHE A 207 17.25 -4.91 -2.06
N PHE A 208 16.92 -5.02 -3.34
CA PHE A 208 15.76 -5.74 -3.85
C PHE A 208 16.21 -6.96 -4.64
N ASP A 209 15.62 -8.12 -4.35
CA ASP A 209 15.77 -9.31 -5.18
C ASP A 209 14.77 -9.33 -6.36
N ASP A 210 14.80 -10.42 -7.13
CA ASP A 210 13.92 -10.62 -8.30
C ASP A 210 12.42 -10.72 -7.94
N LEU A 211 12.09 -10.98 -6.67
CA LEU A 211 10.72 -11.00 -6.16
C LEU A 211 10.31 -9.66 -5.52
N ASP A 212 11.13 -8.62 -5.68
CA ASP A 212 11.02 -7.31 -5.06
C ASP A 212 11.09 -7.35 -3.52
N ASP A 213 11.57 -8.43 -2.90
CA ASP A 213 11.76 -8.47 -1.46
C ASP A 213 12.96 -7.60 -1.08
N VAL A 214 12.79 -6.83 0.00
CA VAL A 214 13.74 -5.79 0.36
C VAL A 214 14.49 -6.10 1.64
N ARG A 215 15.79 -5.86 1.64
CA ARG A 215 16.66 -6.00 2.82
C ARG A 215 17.67 -4.87 2.91
N LEU A 216 18.14 -4.60 4.12
CA LEU A 216 19.20 -3.64 4.38
C LEU A 216 20.57 -4.30 4.21
N GLY A 217 21.37 -3.75 3.28
CA GLY A 217 22.74 -4.17 2.99
C GLY A 217 23.75 -3.03 3.15
N ASP A 218 25.03 -3.37 3.10
CA ASP A 218 26.15 -2.40 3.11
C ASP A 218 26.11 -1.36 4.23
N LEU A 219 25.62 -1.78 5.39
CA LEU A 219 25.57 -0.95 6.59
C LEU A 219 26.90 -0.98 7.33
N VAL A 220 27.41 0.20 7.70
CA VAL A 220 28.53 0.32 8.64
C VAL A 220 28.01 -0.01 10.05
N LYS A 221 28.75 -0.84 10.80
CA LYS A 221 28.35 -1.33 12.14
C LYS A 221 27.95 -0.22 13.12
N LEU A 222 28.52 0.98 12.98
CA LEU A 222 28.24 2.15 13.85
C LEU A 222 26.90 2.84 13.55
N ASN A 223 26.23 2.46 12.45
CA ASN A 223 24.97 3.10 12.06
C ASN A 223 23.80 2.60 12.91
N LEU A 224 23.87 1.37 13.42
CA LEU A 224 22.77 0.73 14.13
C LEU A 224 22.73 1.12 15.62
N LYS A 225 21.59 1.63 16.07
CA LYS A 225 21.26 1.87 17.49
C LYS A 225 20.21 0.87 17.97
N PHE A 226 20.35 0.45 19.24
CA PHE A 226 19.39 -0.37 19.99
C PHE A 226 18.68 0.46 21.04
N GLY A 227 17.48 0.04 21.45
CA GLY A 227 16.72 0.76 22.49
C GLY A 227 16.30 2.12 21.98
N ILE A 228 15.56 2.12 20.87
CA ILE A 228 15.28 3.34 20.11
C ILE A 228 14.13 4.10 20.74
N ASP A 229 14.25 5.42 20.71
CA ASP A 229 13.17 6.31 21.12
C ASP A 229 12.45 6.90 19.90
N THR A 230 11.43 7.72 20.15
CA THR A 230 10.68 8.42 19.09
C THR A 230 11.57 9.38 18.29
N HIS A 231 12.61 9.95 18.90
CA HIS A 231 13.52 10.87 18.23
C HIS A 231 14.41 10.16 17.20
N ASP A 232 14.88 8.94 17.51
CA ASP A 232 15.63 8.12 16.56
C ASP A 232 14.76 7.70 15.35
N LYS A 233 13.53 7.22 15.61
CA LYS A 233 12.56 6.88 14.55
C LYS A 233 12.29 8.08 13.63
N ASN A 234 12.15 9.26 14.21
CA ASN A 234 11.95 10.51 13.45
C ASN A 234 13.13 10.83 12.51
N LYS A 235 14.37 10.57 12.94
CA LYS A 235 15.54 10.73 12.06
C LYS A 235 15.49 9.78 10.88
N ASP A 236 15.12 8.52 11.12
CA ASP A 236 14.98 7.53 10.06
C ASP A 236 13.89 7.92 9.05
N TYR A 237 12.71 8.32 9.52
CA TYR A 237 11.64 8.77 8.63
C TYR A 237 11.99 10.04 7.85
N THR A 238 12.60 11.02 8.50
CA THR A 238 13.04 12.26 7.84
C THR A 238 14.08 11.97 6.77
N LYS A 239 15.05 11.09 7.07
CA LYS A 239 16.06 10.67 6.10
C LYS A 239 15.43 9.87 4.96
N PHE A 240 14.48 8.99 5.25
CA PHE A 240 13.77 8.22 4.22
C PHE A 240 13.09 9.16 3.22
N VAL A 241 12.31 10.13 3.69
CA VAL A 241 11.66 11.13 2.83
C VAL A 241 12.68 11.95 2.04
N HIS A 242 13.79 12.34 2.68
CA HIS A 242 14.88 13.03 2.00
C HIS A 242 15.50 12.18 0.89
N MET A 243 15.78 10.90 1.15
CA MET A 243 16.35 9.95 0.20
C MET A 243 15.41 9.76 -1.02
N VAL A 244 14.11 9.58 -0.80
CA VAL A 244 13.15 9.50 -1.91
C VAL A 244 13.15 10.77 -2.77
N ARG A 245 13.18 11.94 -2.13
CA ARG A 245 13.16 13.23 -2.85
C ARG A 245 14.45 13.57 -3.57
N LYS A 246 15.61 13.22 -3.01
CA LYS A 246 16.93 13.71 -3.47
C LYS A 246 17.72 12.67 -4.25
N GLU A 247 17.52 11.39 -3.96
CA GLU A 247 18.28 10.30 -4.55
C GLU A 247 17.42 9.54 -5.58
N VAL A 248 16.22 9.10 -5.19
CA VAL A 248 15.31 8.33 -6.06
C VAL A 248 14.72 9.19 -7.18
N PHE A 249 14.00 10.26 -6.83
CA PHE A 249 13.36 11.18 -7.80
C PHE A 249 14.27 12.35 -8.21
N ARG A 250 15.59 12.15 -8.16
CA ARG A 250 16.57 13.20 -8.47
C ARG A 250 16.27 13.89 -9.81
N GLY A 251 15.99 15.20 -9.77
CA GLY A 251 15.73 16.01 -10.96
C GLY A 251 14.36 15.82 -11.61
N LYS A 252 13.44 15.05 -11.00
CA LYS A 252 12.06 14.84 -11.48
C LYS A 252 11.06 15.50 -10.53
N ALA A 253 9.98 16.04 -11.08
CA ALA A 253 8.86 16.52 -10.28
C ALA A 253 8.13 15.33 -9.65
N ILE A 254 7.83 15.40 -8.36
CA ILE A 254 7.09 14.34 -7.67
C ILE A 254 5.58 14.59 -7.86
N PRO A 255 4.81 13.61 -8.34
CA PRO A 255 3.36 13.78 -8.48
C PRO A 255 2.68 14.06 -7.14
N THR A 256 1.59 14.83 -7.17
CA THR A 256 0.90 15.38 -5.99
C THR A 256 0.58 14.31 -4.95
N ASP A 257 0.03 13.16 -5.38
CA ASP A 257 -0.39 12.08 -4.48
C ASP A 257 0.77 11.44 -3.72
N LEU A 258 1.95 11.35 -4.34
CA LEU A 258 3.16 10.87 -3.68
C LEU A 258 3.79 11.96 -2.80
N SER A 259 3.66 13.22 -3.19
CA SER A 259 4.10 14.35 -2.35
C SER A 259 3.32 14.41 -1.03
N GLU A 260 2.00 14.17 -1.06
CA GLU A 260 1.18 14.06 0.15
C GLU A 260 1.63 12.88 1.01
N TRP A 261 1.81 11.69 0.42
CA TRP A 261 2.30 10.53 1.15
C TRP A 261 3.68 10.76 1.80
N LEU A 262 4.61 11.41 1.10
CA LEU A 262 5.92 11.78 1.64
C LEU A 262 5.82 12.79 2.78
N CYS A 263 4.84 13.70 2.72
CA CYS A 263 4.55 14.62 3.82
C CYS A 263 4.07 13.87 5.06
N LEU A 264 3.13 12.94 4.90
CA LEU A 264 2.62 12.11 5.99
C LEU A 264 3.70 11.16 6.55
N SER A 265 4.61 10.69 5.69
CA SER A 265 5.74 9.84 6.08
C SER A 265 6.86 10.58 6.81
N SER A 266 6.75 11.91 6.97
CA SER A 266 7.75 12.71 7.67
C SER A 266 7.52 12.66 9.18
N GLY A 267 8.16 11.68 9.83
CA GLY A 267 8.14 11.51 11.28
C GLY A 267 7.10 10.50 11.78
N VAL A 268 7.18 10.20 13.07
CA VAL A 268 6.28 9.27 13.78
C VAL A 268 4.95 9.98 13.98
N GLN A 269 3.90 9.44 13.36
CA GLN A 269 2.55 10.01 13.40
C GLN A 269 1.50 9.05 13.95
N GLY A 270 1.85 7.79 14.25
CA GLY A 270 0.88 6.78 14.69
C GLY A 270 -0.05 6.30 13.57
N CYS A 271 0.27 6.64 12.32
CA CYS A 271 -0.49 6.26 11.12
C CYS A 271 0.33 5.34 10.20
N GLU A 272 1.33 4.63 10.74
CA GLU A 272 2.25 3.78 9.96
C GLU A 272 1.51 2.71 9.15
N TYR A 273 0.40 2.16 9.67
CA TYR A 273 -0.46 1.23 8.91
C TYR A 273 -1.03 1.90 7.66
N LEU A 274 -1.62 3.10 7.80
CA LEU A 274 -2.11 3.88 6.67
C LEU A 274 -0.99 4.19 5.66
N LEU A 275 0.22 4.52 6.13
CA LEU A 275 1.34 4.84 5.24
C LEU A 275 1.79 3.65 4.39
N VAL A 276 1.80 2.44 4.94
CA VAL A 276 2.14 1.22 4.18
C VAL A 276 1.07 0.92 3.13
N TYR A 277 -0.20 1.10 3.47
CA TYR A 277 -1.33 0.80 2.59
C TYR A 277 -1.92 2.05 1.94
N HIS A 278 -1.14 3.12 1.78
CA HIS A 278 -1.64 4.38 1.23
C HIS A 278 -2.03 4.23 -0.24
N SER A 279 -3.17 4.78 -0.64
CA SER A 279 -3.71 4.65 -2.01
C SER A 279 -2.73 5.11 -3.10
N SER A 280 -1.92 6.14 -2.84
CA SER A 280 -0.84 6.60 -3.75
C SER A 280 0.22 5.52 -4.06
N LEU A 281 0.42 4.56 -3.15
CA LEU A 281 1.36 3.44 -3.32
C LEU A 281 0.66 2.13 -3.72
N MET A 282 -0.65 2.14 -3.90
CA MET A 282 -1.39 1.01 -4.44
C MET A 282 -1.31 0.98 -5.97
N GLU A 283 -1.40 -0.22 -6.53
CA GLU A 283 -1.79 -0.37 -7.92
C GLU A 283 -3.23 0.16 -8.10
N SER A 284 -3.51 0.73 -9.27
CA SER A 284 -4.79 1.33 -9.61
C SER A 284 -6.00 0.44 -9.31
N ARG A 285 -5.94 -0.86 -9.68
CA ARG A 285 -7.02 -1.83 -9.40
C ARG A 285 -7.23 -2.04 -7.90
N HIS A 286 -6.14 -2.21 -7.16
CA HIS A 286 -6.18 -2.35 -5.69
C HIS A 286 -6.70 -1.09 -5.00
N SER A 287 -6.30 0.10 -5.48
CA SER A 287 -6.81 1.39 -4.99
C SER A 287 -8.32 1.51 -5.20
N ALA A 288 -8.80 1.17 -6.40
CA ALA A 288 -10.23 1.14 -6.69
C ALA A 288 -10.97 0.14 -5.80
N SER A 289 -10.45 -1.09 -5.65
CA SER A 289 -11.03 -2.13 -4.79
C SER A 289 -11.15 -1.67 -3.34
N THR A 290 -10.07 -1.13 -2.79
CA THR A 290 -10.02 -0.56 -1.44
C THR A 290 -11.06 0.52 -1.25
N PHE A 291 -11.21 1.43 -2.22
CA PHE A 291 -12.24 2.47 -2.18
C PHE A 291 -13.66 1.89 -2.07
N MET A 292 -13.98 0.83 -2.83
CA MET A 292 -15.30 0.21 -2.78
C MET A 292 -15.56 -0.46 -1.44
N SER A 293 -14.59 -1.21 -0.92
CA SER A 293 -14.73 -1.86 0.38
C SER A 293 -14.87 -0.83 1.51
N LEU A 294 -14.12 0.28 1.45
CA LEU A 294 -14.28 1.40 2.38
C LEU A 294 -15.66 2.05 2.25
N HIS A 295 -16.17 2.22 1.03
CA HIS A 295 -17.50 2.76 0.80
C HIS A 295 -18.59 1.88 1.41
N ASP A 296 -18.49 0.56 1.26
CA ASP A 296 -19.46 -0.36 1.83
C ASP A 296 -19.44 -0.30 3.38
N ILE A 297 -18.25 -0.29 4.00
CA ILE A 297 -18.11 -0.06 5.46
C ILE A 297 -18.67 1.31 5.87
N PHE A 298 -18.40 2.35 5.08
CA PHE A 298 -18.92 3.70 5.35
C PHE A 298 -20.45 3.73 5.38
N LEU A 299 -21.12 2.99 4.49
CA LEU A 299 -22.57 2.86 4.51
C LEU A 299 -23.06 2.10 5.75
N GLU A 300 -22.39 1.03 6.16
CA GLU A 300 -22.72 0.29 7.39
C GLU A 300 -22.57 1.16 8.65
N MET A 301 -21.61 2.08 8.67
CA MET A 301 -21.42 3.03 9.78
C MET A 301 -22.63 3.94 9.98
N LYS A 302 -23.42 4.20 8.94
CA LYS A 302 -24.63 5.04 9.05
C LYS A 302 -25.62 4.50 10.08
N THR A 303 -25.68 3.18 10.26
CA THR A 303 -26.54 2.53 11.25
C THR A 303 -25.76 2.06 12.48
N SER A 304 -24.54 1.53 12.29
CA SER A 304 -23.75 0.93 13.38
C SER A 304 -22.96 1.93 14.23
N ASP A 305 -22.49 3.05 13.66
CA ASP A 305 -21.67 4.06 14.35
C ASP A 305 -21.87 5.45 13.70
N GLN A 306 -23.01 6.08 14.01
CA GLN A 306 -23.37 7.39 13.46
C GLN A 306 -22.36 8.49 13.79
N ALA A 307 -21.66 8.39 14.94
CA ALA A 307 -20.68 9.39 15.34
C ALA A 307 -19.46 9.33 14.42
N ALA A 308 -18.93 8.14 14.15
CA ALA A 308 -17.84 7.95 13.20
C ALA A 308 -18.25 8.32 11.78
N TYR A 309 -19.46 7.93 11.36
CA TYR A 309 -20.02 8.28 10.05
C TYR A 309 -20.04 9.81 9.82
N ARG A 310 -20.54 10.58 10.79
CA ARG A 310 -20.57 12.05 10.71
C ARG A 310 -19.17 12.68 10.72
N ARG A 311 -18.21 12.09 11.47
CA ARG A 311 -16.81 12.55 11.45
C ARG A 311 -16.20 12.40 10.05
N VAL A 312 -16.39 11.25 9.40
CA VAL A 312 -15.91 11.03 8.02
C VAL A 312 -16.48 12.07 7.06
N LEU A 313 -17.80 12.32 7.10
CA LEU A 313 -18.44 13.34 6.28
C LEU A 313 -17.91 14.76 6.57
N SER A 314 -17.60 15.07 7.82
CA SER A 314 -17.04 16.36 8.22
C SER A 314 -15.63 16.57 7.65
N GLU A 315 -14.77 15.56 7.71
CA GLU A 315 -13.40 15.62 7.18
C GLU A 315 -13.37 15.78 5.65
N LEU A 316 -14.37 15.21 4.98
CA LEU A 316 -14.53 15.30 3.53
C LEU A 316 -15.31 16.52 3.04
N SER A 317 -15.75 17.40 3.94
CA SER A 317 -16.64 18.52 3.62
C SER A 317 -16.13 19.48 2.54
N LYS A 318 -14.82 19.55 2.32
CA LYS A 318 -14.19 20.31 1.22
C LYS A 318 -14.61 19.85 -0.18
N HIS A 319 -15.15 18.63 -0.30
CA HIS A 319 -15.62 18.04 -1.57
C HIS A 319 -17.09 18.29 -1.86
N LYS A 320 -17.81 19.09 -1.05
CA LYS A 320 -19.18 19.55 -1.34
C LYS A 320 -19.21 20.47 -2.58
N GLY A 321 -20.39 20.65 -3.17
CA GLY A 321 -20.52 21.52 -4.35
C GLY A 321 -19.86 20.90 -5.59
N TRP A 322 -19.99 19.59 -5.76
CA TRP A 322 -19.29 18.81 -6.77
C TRP A 322 -20.08 18.70 -8.08
N GLN A 323 -21.40 18.82 -8.07
CA GLN A 323 -22.23 18.59 -9.27
C GLN A 323 -21.87 19.52 -10.42
N ALA A 324 -21.50 20.77 -10.13
CA ALA A 324 -21.09 21.74 -11.14
C ALA A 324 -19.72 21.44 -11.79
N LYS A 325 -18.92 20.51 -11.22
CA LYS A 325 -17.53 20.27 -11.62
C LYS A 325 -17.35 19.10 -12.59
N ILE A 326 -18.28 18.16 -12.65
CA ILE A 326 -18.07 16.82 -13.25
C ILE A 326 -18.44 16.72 -14.73
N TRP A 327 -18.90 17.81 -15.35
CA TRP A 327 -19.52 17.78 -16.68
C TRP A 327 -18.55 17.40 -17.80
N ASP A 328 -17.25 17.59 -17.58
CA ASP A 328 -16.19 17.30 -18.54
C ASP A 328 -15.73 15.83 -18.53
N ASN A 329 -16.46 14.94 -17.83
CA ASN A 329 -16.21 13.51 -17.87
C ASN A 329 -17.47 12.73 -18.25
N THR A 330 -17.41 12.03 -19.38
CA THR A 330 -18.54 11.27 -19.94
C THR A 330 -18.98 10.10 -19.06
N HIS A 331 -18.09 9.47 -18.29
CA HIS A 331 -18.47 8.38 -17.37
C HIS A 331 -19.23 8.91 -16.16
N LEU A 332 -18.79 10.03 -15.58
CA LEU A 332 -19.47 10.66 -14.45
C LEU A 332 -20.84 11.21 -14.87
N THR A 333 -20.93 11.89 -16.01
CA THR A 333 -22.20 12.41 -16.53
C THR A 333 -23.18 11.31 -16.92
N THR A 334 -22.71 10.23 -17.57
CA THR A 334 -23.54 9.06 -17.89
C THR A 334 -24.08 8.41 -16.61
N THR A 335 -23.26 8.33 -15.55
CA THR A 335 -23.70 7.79 -14.24
C THR A 335 -24.75 8.68 -13.59
N LEU A 336 -24.61 10.00 -13.67
CA LEU A 336 -25.58 10.95 -13.15
C LEU A 336 -26.94 10.83 -13.86
N GLN A 337 -26.90 10.53 -15.17
CA GLN A 337 -28.07 10.37 -16.03
C GLN A 337 -28.61 8.94 -16.08
N TYR A 338 -28.00 8.01 -15.32
CA TYR A 338 -28.34 6.59 -15.35
C TYR A 338 -29.77 6.36 -14.85
N ARG A 339 -30.55 5.63 -15.66
CA ARG A 339 -31.89 5.16 -15.33
C ARG A 339 -31.83 3.68 -15.01
N ASP A 340 -32.48 3.29 -13.92
CA ASP A 340 -32.62 1.88 -13.57
C ASP A 340 -33.53 1.12 -14.54
N SER A 341 -33.72 -0.17 -14.31
CA SER A 341 -34.60 -1.02 -15.11
C SER A 341 -36.06 -0.55 -15.16
N ASN A 342 -36.48 0.29 -14.22
CA ASN A 342 -37.82 0.87 -14.14
C ASN A 342 -37.89 2.26 -14.78
N GLY A 343 -36.82 2.71 -15.44
CA GLY A 343 -36.71 4.04 -16.05
C GLY A 343 -36.53 5.18 -15.04
N CYS A 344 -36.35 4.87 -13.75
CA CYS A 344 -36.21 5.85 -12.69
C CYS A 344 -34.77 6.39 -12.63
N LEU A 345 -34.66 7.72 -12.58
CA LEU A 345 -33.38 8.40 -12.44
C LEU A 345 -32.93 8.37 -10.97
N THR A 346 -31.68 7.96 -10.73
CA THR A 346 -31.08 8.11 -9.39
C THR A 346 -30.84 9.58 -9.10
N ARG A 347 -31.47 10.12 -8.05
CA ARG A 347 -31.25 11.50 -7.61
C ARG A 347 -30.04 11.56 -6.67
N TYR A 348 -29.15 12.51 -6.95
CA TYR A 348 -27.99 12.84 -6.14
C TYR A 348 -28.13 14.27 -5.61
N ASN A 349 -27.86 14.46 -4.33
CA ASN A 349 -27.67 15.74 -3.68
C ASN A 349 -26.23 16.22 -3.91
N ASP A 350 -26.00 17.52 -3.77
CA ASP A 350 -24.68 18.12 -3.95
C ASP A 350 -23.81 18.05 -2.68
N ASP A 351 -23.80 16.88 -2.04
CA ASP A 351 -23.09 16.60 -0.80
C ASP A 351 -22.08 15.44 -0.94
N VAL A 352 -21.23 15.25 0.07
CA VAL A 352 -20.17 14.24 0.04
C VAL A 352 -20.71 12.82 0.00
N GLU A 353 -21.83 12.54 0.71
CA GLU A 353 -22.42 11.21 0.72
C GLU A 353 -22.79 10.80 -0.70
N ASP A 354 -23.44 11.71 -1.43
CA ASP A 354 -23.87 11.46 -2.79
C ASP A 354 -22.75 11.55 -3.83
N LEU A 355 -21.66 12.28 -3.57
CA LEU A 355 -20.44 12.17 -4.35
C LEU A 355 -19.85 10.76 -4.26
N LEU A 356 -19.70 10.23 -3.04
CA LEU A 356 -19.18 8.88 -2.82
C LEU A 356 -20.08 7.83 -3.46
N ARG A 357 -21.41 7.99 -3.34
CA ARG A 357 -22.41 7.14 -3.99
C ARG A 357 -22.37 7.22 -5.52
N LEU A 358 -22.13 8.40 -6.09
CA LEU A 358 -21.94 8.56 -7.54
C LEU A 358 -20.71 7.82 -8.02
N LEU A 359 -19.54 8.01 -7.38
CA LEU A 359 -18.30 7.32 -7.74
C LEU A 359 -18.44 5.80 -7.59
N ARG A 360 -19.10 5.41 -6.49
CA ARG A 360 -19.93 4.21 -6.30
C ARG A 360 -20.39 3.55 -7.59
N ASN A 361 -21.43 4.20 -8.11
CA ASN A 361 -22.23 3.77 -9.23
C ASN A 361 -21.48 3.90 -10.56
N CYS A 362 -20.58 4.88 -10.68
CA CYS A 362 -19.74 5.06 -11.85
C CYS A 362 -18.90 3.82 -12.08
N ARG A 363 -18.20 3.33 -11.05
CA ARG A 363 -17.45 2.08 -11.15
C ARG A 363 -18.35 0.88 -11.46
N ARG A 364 -19.56 0.82 -10.93
CA ARG A 364 -20.48 -0.32 -11.17
C ARG A 364 -21.18 -0.31 -12.54
N HIS A 365 -21.22 0.84 -13.21
CA HIS A 365 -22.00 1.01 -14.44
C HIS A 365 -21.12 1.60 -15.54
N ALA A 366 -21.03 2.94 -15.63
CA ALA A 366 -20.39 3.62 -16.76
C ALA A 366 -18.90 3.31 -16.92
N ALA A 367 -18.22 2.90 -15.85
CA ALA A 367 -16.80 2.58 -15.80
C ALA A 367 -16.53 1.12 -15.36
N LEU A 368 -17.49 0.20 -15.55
CA LEU A 368 -17.41 -1.21 -15.11
C LEU A 368 -16.12 -1.92 -15.54
N PHE A 369 -15.68 -1.70 -16.78
CA PHE A 369 -14.47 -2.34 -17.33
C PHE A 369 -13.20 -1.48 -17.21
N LEU A 370 -13.25 -0.40 -16.42
CA LEU A 370 -12.18 0.58 -16.28
C LEU A 370 -11.58 0.61 -14.86
N GLU A 371 -11.59 -0.52 -14.15
CA GLU A 371 -11.08 -0.59 -12.78
C GLU A 371 -9.60 -0.15 -12.66
N GLY A 372 -8.79 -0.48 -13.67
CA GLY A 372 -7.37 -0.11 -13.72
C GLY A 372 -7.13 1.38 -13.93
N THR A 373 -8.14 2.15 -14.31
CA THR A 373 -8.04 3.60 -14.58
C THR A 373 -9.08 4.40 -13.81
N PHE A 374 -9.88 3.77 -12.95
CA PHE A 374 -10.94 4.41 -12.16
C PHE A 374 -10.44 5.58 -11.33
N HIS A 375 -9.27 5.44 -10.68
CA HIS A 375 -8.65 6.52 -9.91
C HIS A 375 -8.38 7.78 -10.73
N MET A 376 -8.18 7.66 -12.05
CA MET A 376 -7.97 8.80 -12.95
C MET A 376 -9.29 9.54 -13.21
N ILE A 377 -10.39 8.80 -13.36
CA ILE A 377 -11.75 9.38 -13.49
C ILE A 377 -12.09 10.18 -12.22
N VAL A 378 -11.81 9.62 -11.04
CA VAL A 378 -12.00 10.33 -9.76
C VAL A 378 -11.07 11.55 -9.67
N GLY A 379 -9.78 11.35 -9.99
CA GLY A 379 -8.74 12.34 -9.80
C GLY A 379 -8.82 13.55 -10.76
N GLN A 380 -9.56 13.44 -11.87
CA GLN A 380 -9.76 14.55 -12.81
C GLN A 380 -10.31 15.81 -12.10
N HIS A 381 -11.32 15.64 -11.25
CA HIS A 381 -11.96 16.74 -10.53
C HIS A 381 -11.71 16.69 -9.02
N PHE A 382 -11.33 15.53 -8.50
CA PHE A 382 -11.16 15.29 -7.06
C PHE A 382 -9.82 14.60 -6.78
N PRO A 383 -8.68 15.26 -7.08
CA PRO A 383 -7.35 14.63 -7.04
C PRO A 383 -7.00 13.99 -5.69
N THR A 384 -7.44 14.58 -4.57
CA THR A 384 -7.14 14.06 -3.24
C THR A 384 -8.25 13.20 -2.64
N LEU A 385 -9.41 13.03 -3.29
CA LEU A 385 -10.60 12.46 -2.64
C LEU A 385 -10.40 11.02 -2.17
N MET A 386 -9.75 10.16 -2.97
CA MET A 386 -9.50 8.79 -2.56
C MET A 386 -8.56 8.72 -1.34
N VAL A 387 -7.54 9.60 -1.30
CA VAL A 387 -6.60 9.73 -0.18
C VAL A 387 -7.32 10.28 1.05
N ASP A 388 -8.09 11.35 0.91
CA ASP A 388 -8.85 11.97 1.99
C ASP A 388 -9.86 10.98 2.59
N PHE A 389 -10.57 10.22 1.75
CA PHE A 389 -11.53 9.22 2.21
C PHE A 389 -10.82 8.10 2.96
N GLN A 390 -9.71 7.60 2.44
CA GLN A 390 -8.90 6.60 3.14
C GLN A 390 -8.42 7.10 4.51
N LYS A 391 -7.93 8.35 4.59
CA LYS A 391 -7.49 8.99 5.84
C LYS A 391 -8.64 9.13 6.83
N ALA A 392 -9.81 9.57 6.37
CA ALA A 392 -10.99 9.71 7.22
C ALA A 392 -11.47 8.35 7.76
N MET A 393 -11.44 7.31 6.93
CA MET A 393 -11.77 5.96 7.35
C MET A 393 -10.72 5.36 8.30
N PHE A 394 -9.45 5.72 8.16
CA PHE A 394 -8.41 5.38 9.12
C PHE A 394 -8.65 6.09 10.47
N GLY A 395 -8.92 7.40 10.47
CA GLY A 395 -9.26 8.15 11.69
C GLY A 395 -10.52 7.65 12.40
N ALA A 396 -11.45 7.06 11.64
CA ALA A 396 -12.63 6.37 12.17
C ALA A 396 -12.35 4.95 12.69
N GLY A 397 -11.12 4.43 12.59
CA GLY A 397 -10.75 3.08 13.01
C GLY A 397 -11.39 1.99 12.15
N ARG A 398 -11.51 2.21 10.83
CA ARG A 398 -12.18 1.27 9.90
C ARG A 398 -11.28 0.73 8.80
N LEU A 399 -10.12 1.36 8.54
CA LEU A 399 -9.19 0.88 7.52
C LEU A 399 -8.60 -0.50 7.87
N GLU A 400 -8.39 -0.79 9.16
CA GLU A 400 -7.83 -2.07 9.63
C GLU A 400 -8.78 -3.26 9.37
N HIS A 401 -10.10 -3.00 9.26
CA HIS A 401 -11.09 -4.05 8.97
C HIS A 401 -10.90 -4.69 7.59
N LEU A 402 -10.20 -4.01 6.68
CA LEU A 402 -9.89 -4.54 5.35
C LEU A 402 -8.76 -5.56 5.34
N ASN A 403 -8.01 -5.71 6.44
CA ASN A 403 -6.86 -6.61 6.55
C ASN A 403 -5.92 -6.54 5.33
N LEU A 404 -5.51 -5.31 4.97
CA LEU A 404 -4.73 -5.04 3.74
C LEU A 404 -3.35 -5.72 3.78
N GLU A 405 -2.86 -6.09 4.96
CA GLU A 405 -1.65 -6.88 5.13
C GLU A 405 -1.74 -8.28 4.51
N ALA A 406 -2.91 -8.92 4.59
CA ALA A 406 -3.12 -10.23 3.98
C ALA A 406 -3.23 -10.16 2.46
N THR A 407 -3.77 -9.05 1.94
CA THR A 407 -4.08 -8.90 0.51
C THR A 407 -2.99 -8.22 -0.31
N MET A 408 -2.03 -7.53 0.32
CA MET A 408 -0.98 -6.74 -0.36
C MET A 408 0.45 -7.12 0.05
N ARG A 409 0.77 -8.41 0.16
CA ARG A 409 2.07 -8.88 0.67
C ARG A 409 3.31 -8.44 -0.14
#